data_AF-A0A524G392-F1
#
_entry.id   AF-A0A524G392-F1
#
_cell.length_a   1.000
_cell.length_b   1.000
_cell.length_c   1.000
_cell.angle_alpha   90.00
_cell.angle_beta   90.00
_cell.angle_gamma   90.00
#
_symmetry.space_group_name_H-M   'P 1'
#
loop_
_entity.id
_entity.type
_entity.pdbx_description
1 polymer ?
#
loop_
_entity_poly.entity_id
_entity_poly.type
_entity_poly.pdbx_seq_one_letter_code
_entity_poly.pdbx_strand_id
1 'polypeptide(L)'
;MIIHRLAYLSRIRNVKPGLLTRSLILDNLTTDTWKSTSKIAKEIPVSTNTITYHLRNLERENVVERNQKNRQWRLTVSPQLDLSEFINQV
;
A
#
# COMPACT_ATOMS: atom_id res chain seq x y z
N MET A 1 -7.58 -3.90 -15.56
CA MET A 1 -7.02 -3.55 -14.23
C MET A 1 -6.05 -2.40 -14.41
N ILE A 2 -6.25 -1.31 -13.67
CA ILE A 2 -5.43 -0.10 -13.73
C ILE A 2 -4.28 -0.27 -12.72
N ILE A 3 -3.05 0.11 -13.10
CA ILE A 3 -1.92 0.07 -12.17
C ILE A 3 -2.05 1.26 -11.21
N HIS A 4 -2.10 0.97 -9.92
CA HIS A 4 -2.12 2.01 -8.89
C HIS A 4 -0.80 2.79 -8.92
N ARG A 5 -0.83 4.13 -8.94
CA ARG A 5 0.39 4.96 -9.03
C ARG A 5 1.42 4.63 -7.94
N LEU A 6 0.96 4.42 -6.71
CA LEU A 6 1.81 4.07 -5.56
C LEU A 6 2.34 2.62 -5.59
N ALA A 7 1.95 1.81 -6.58
CA ALA A 7 2.52 0.48 -6.76
C ALA A 7 3.94 0.54 -7.34
N TYR A 8 4.36 1.64 -7.96
CA TYR A 8 5.73 1.82 -8.41
C TYR A 8 6.63 2.15 -7.22
N LEU A 9 7.78 1.46 -7.11
CA LEU A 9 8.74 1.68 -6.02
C LEU A 9 10.11 1.97 -6.62
N SER A 10 10.76 3.03 -6.15
CA SER A 10 12.05 3.52 -6.66
C SER A 10 13.21 2.57 -6.34
N ARG A 11 13.12 1.83 -5.24
CA ARG A 11 14.21 0.99 -4.70
C ARG A 11 14.31 -0.41 -5.28
N ILE A 12 13.33 -0.85 -6.08
CA ILE A 12 13.31 -2.20 -6.67
C ILE A 12 12.93 -2.18 -8.15
N ARG A 13 13.33 -3.21 -8.89
CA ARG A 13 12.91 -3.38 -10.29
C ARG A 13 11.38 -3.53 -10.36
N ASN A 14 10.74 -2.67 -11.15
CA ASN A 14 9.28 -2.69 -11.34
C ASN A 14 8.89 -3.56 -12.54
N VAL A 15 8.62 -4.84 -12.29
CA VAL A 15 8.08 -5.76 -13.31
C VAL A 15 6.54 -5.80 -13.25
N LYS A 16 5.91 -6.10 -14.39
CA LYS A 16 4.45 -6.12 -14.53
C LYS A 16 3.73 -6.96 -13.44
N PRO A 17 4.11 -8.22 -13.14
CA PRO A 17 3.46 -8.98 -12.07
C PRO A 17 3.54 -8.30 -10.70
N GLY A 18 4.70 -7.73 -10.35
CA GLY A 18 4.88 -7.03 -9.07
C GLY A 18 4.07 -5.74 -8.98
N LEU A 19 3.89 -5.01 -10.09
CA LEU A 19 3.02 -3.83 -10.15
C LEU A 19 1.55 -4.20 -9.96
N LEU A 20 1.08 -5.26 -10.61
CA LEU A 20 -0.29 -5.75 -10.48
C LEU A 20 -0.58 -6.19 -9.03
N THR A 21 0.30 -6.99 -8.42
CA THR A 21 0.12 -7.45 -7.04
C THR A 21 0.13 -6.30 -6.03
N ARG A 22 1.05 -5.34 -6.17
CA ARG A 22 1.07 -4.14 -5.31
C ARG A 22 -0.20 -3.30 -5.50
N SER A 23 -0.70 -3.17 -6.72
CA SER A 23 -1.97 -2.44 -6.98
C SER A 23 -3.13 -3.09 -6.23
N LEU A 24 -3.29 -4.42 -6.35
CA LEU A 24 -4.34 -5.17 -5.63
C LEU A 24 -4.24 -5.02 -4.10
N ILE A 25 -3.02 -4.99 -3.56
CA ILE A 25 -2.79 -4.75 -2.12
C ILE A 25 -3.24 -3.35 -1.74
N LEU A 26 -2.88 -2.33 -2.52
CA LEU A 26 -3.20 -0.92 -2.24
C LEU A 26 -4.70 -0.66 -2.34
N ASP A 27 -5.38 -1.24 -3.33
CA ASP A 27 -6.84 -1.16 -3.49
C ASP A 27 -7.60 -1.76 -2.28
N ASN A 28 -6.93 -2.62 -1.50
CA ASN A 28 -7.48 -3.24 -0.30
C ASN A 28 -7.15 -2.49 1.00
N LEU A 29 -6.36 -1.41 0.95
CA LEU A 29 -5.98 -0.64 2.13
C LEU A 29 -6.62 0.76 2.09
N THR A 30 -6.85 1.31 3.28
CA THR A 30 -7.30 2.69 3.47
C THR A 30 -6.41 3.36 4.50
N THR A 31 -6.50 4.68 4.65
CA THR A 31 -5.78 5.45 5.67
C THR A 31 -6.36 5.26 7.08
N ASP A 32 -7.65 4.95 7.19
CA ASP A 32 -8.37 4.98 8.47
C ASP A 32 -8.47 3.62 9.14
N THR A 33 -8.25 2.53 8.40
CA THR A 33 -8.47 1.16 8.90
C THR A 33 -7.23 0.28 8.81
N TRP A 34 -6.85 -0.29 9.95
CA TRP A 34 -5.80 -1.30 10.03
C TRP A 34 -6.30 -2.68 9.57
N LYS A 35 -5.57 -3.34 8.66
CA LYS A 35 -5.87 -4.71 8.18
C LYS A 35 -4.68 -5.65 8.37
N SER A 36 -4.94 -6.88 8.81
CA SER A 36 -3.91 -7.93 8.88
C SER A 36 -3.60 -8.48 7.49
N THR A 37 -2.39 -9.03 7.30
CA THR A 37 -2.04 -9.74 6.05
C THR A 37 -3.03 -10.87 5.73
N SER A 38 -3.52 -11.58 6.75
CA SER A 38 -4.51 -12.66 6.57
C SER A 38 -5.85 -12.15 6.05
N LYS A 39 -6.27 -10.94 6.43
CA LYS A 39 -7.49 -10.32 5.90
C LYS A 39 -7.29 -9.90 4.45
N ILE A 40 -6.14 -9.30 4.13
CA ILE A 40 -5.78 -8.93 2.75
C ILE A 40 -5.71 -10.17 1.85
N ALA A 41 -5.15 -11.28 2.34
CA ALA A 41 -5.00 -12.52 1.58
C ALA A 41 -6.34 -13.19 1.21
N LYS A 42 -7.44 -12.87 1.89
CA LYS A 42 -8.77 -13.37 1.50
C LYS A 42 -9.33 -12.66 0.27
N GLU A 43 -8.86 -11.45 0.00
CA GLU A 43 -9.40 -10.58 -1.06
C GLU A 43 -8.55 -10.62 -2.34
N ILE A 44 -7.39 -11.30 -2.32
CA ILE A 44 -6.41 -11.25 -3.42
C ILE A 44 -5.89 -12.67 -3.72
N PRO A 45 -5.83 -13.09 -5.00
CA PRO A 45 -5.40 -14.44 -5.39
C PRO A 45 -3.86 -14.60 -5.40
N VAL A 46 -3.18 -14.23 -4.31
CA VAL A 46 -1.74 -14.45 -4.13
C VAL A 46 -1.43 -14.93 -2.70
N SER A 47 -0.28 -15.58 -2.53
CA SER A 47 0.09 -16.12 -1.22
C SER A 47 0.32 -15.04 -0.16
N THR A 48 0.06 -15.35 1.10
CA THR A 48 0.35 -14.49 2.27
C THR A 48 1.83 -14.04 2.31
N ASN A 49 2.76 -14.89 1.89
CA ASN A 49 4.19 -14.56 1.82
C ASN A 49 4.47 -13.52 0.74
N THR A 50 3.86 -13.67 -0.44
CA THR A 50 3.93 -12.70 -1.54
C THR A 50 3.37 -11.34 -1.09
N ILE A 51 2.22 -11.33 -0.41
CA ILE A 51 1.61 -10.11 0.13
C ILE A 51 2.55 -9.45 1.15
N THR A 52 3.07 -10.22 2.11
CA THR A 52 4.00 -9.70 3.14
C THR A 52 5.27 -9.13 2.52
N TYR A 53 5.83 -9.79 1.50
CA TYR A 53 6.98 -9.30 0.76
C TYR A 53 6.69 -7.92 0.14
N HIS A 54 5.56 -7.78 -0.55
CA HIS A 54 5.19 -6.50 -1.16
C HIS A 54 4.87 -5.42 -0.12
N LEU A 55 4.17 -5.74 0.97
CA LEU A 55 3.89 -4.79 2.06
C LEU A 55 5.16 -4.24 2.69
N ARG A 56 6.18 -5.08 2.93
CA ARG A 56 7.48 -4.61 3.44
C ARG A 56 8.20 -3.69 2.45
N ASN A 57 8.07 -3.93 1.14
CA ASN A 57 8.67 -3.05 0.14
C ASN A 57 7.92 -1.72 0.04
N LEU A 58 6.59 -1.75 0.15
CA LEU A 58 5.75 -0.55 0.21
C LEU A 58 6.05 0.28 1.48
N GLU A 59 6.27 -0.38 2.62
CA GLU A 59 6.64 0.26 3.89
C GLU A 59 7.97 1.01 3.80
N ARG A 60 8.98 0.40 3.17
CA ARG A 60 10.29 1.05 2.94
C ARG A 60 10.23 2.31 2.08
N GLU A 61 9.14 2.48 1.32
CA GLU A 61 8.88 3.63 0.47
C GLU A 61 7.82 4.56 1.07
N ASN A 62 7.45 4.33 2.34
CA ASN A 62 6.44 5.08 3.08
C ASN A 62 5.04 5.09 2.44
N VAL A 63 4.73 4.12 1.57
CA VAL A 63 3.40 4.02 0.94
C VAL A 63 2.36 3.42 1.90
N VAL A 64 2.80 2.48 2.74
CA VAL A 64 1.99 1.86 3.79
C VAL A 64 2.75 1.95 5.10
N GLU A 65 2.02 1.87 6.20
CA GLU A 65 2.60 1.80 7.53
C GLU A 65 2.19 0.51 8.24
N ARG A 66 3.05 0.05 9.15
CA ARG A 66 2.87 -1.20 9.88
C ARG A 66 2.74 -0.94 11.37
N ASN A 67 1.67 -1.45 11.96
CA ASN A 67 1.55 -1.52 13.40
C ASN A 67 2.35 -2.73 13.91
N GLN A 68 3.47 -2.48 14.59
CA GLN A 68 4.38 -3.54 15.04
C GLN A 68 3.74 -4.47 16.09
N LYS A 69 2.80 -3.97 16.90
CA LYS A 69 2.15 -4.73 17.98
C LYS A 69 1.23 -5.82 17.45
N ASN A 70 0.41 -5.50 16.46
CA ASN A 70 -0.62 -6.41 15.93
C ASN A 70 -0.35 -6.88 14.48
N ARG A 71 0.77 -6.45 13.88
CA ARG A 71 1.19 -6.80 12.51
C ARG A 71 0.15 -6.43 11.45
N GLN A 72 -0.59 -5.36 11.67
CA GLN A 72 -1.54 -4.82 10.71
C GLN A 72 -0.93 -3.70 9.87
N TRP A 73 -1.60 -3.41 8.76
CA TRP A 73 -1.17 -2.48 7.72
C TRP A 73 -2.30 -1.52 7.39
N ARG A 74 -1.92 -0.30 6.98
CA ARG A 74 -2.83 0.68 6.37
C ARG A 74 -2.05 1.56 5.39
N LEU A 75 -2.73 2.34 4.57
CA LEU A 75 -2.06 3.36 3.75
C LEU A 75 -1.45 4.40 4.68
N THR A 76 -0.24 4.85 4.37
CA THR A 76 0.35 5.97 5.09
C THR A 76 -0.49 7.22 4.85
N VAL A 77 -0.82 7.93 5.92
CA VAL A 77 -1.37 9.29 5.81
C VAL A 77 -0.26 10.17 5.25
N SER A 78 -0.41 10.66 4.02
CA SER A 78 0.59 11.58 3.48
C SER A 78 0.52 12.89 4.28
N PRO A 79 1.64 13.40 4.81
CA PRO A 79 1.69 14.75 5.38
C PRO A 79 1.72 15.84 4.31
N GLN A 80 1.74 15.50 3.01
CA GLN A 80 1.43 16.50 2.00
C GLN A 80 -0.02 16.95 2.22
N LEU A 81 -0.19 18.25 2.52
CA LEU A 81 -1.48 18.95 2.53
C LEU A 81 -2.37 18.39 1.43
N ASP A 82 -3.62 18.13 1.77
CA ASP A 82 -4.62 17.78 0.77
C ASP A 82 -4.54 18.84 -0.36
N LEU A 83 -4.58 18.41 -1.63
CA LEU A 83 -4.53 19.35 -2.74
C LEU A 83 -5.68 20.39 -2.62
N SER A 84 -6.80 20.00 -2.01
CA SER A 84 -7.89 20.91 -1.65
C SER A 84 -7.50 21.90 -0.56
N GLU A 85 -6.75 21.49 0.47
CA GLU A 85 -6.19 22.41 1.48
C GLU A 85 -5.18 23.39 0.87
N PHE A 86 -4.42 22.98 -0.16
CA PHE A 86 -3.53 23.87 -0.90
C PHE A 86 -4.30 24.86 -1.81
N ILE A 87 -5.32 24.38 -2.54
CA ILE A 87 -6.10 25.20 -3.48
C ILE A 87 -6.94 26.27 -2.75
N ASN A 88 -7.47 25.95 -1.57
CA ASN A 88 -8.31 26.86 -0.79
C ASN A 88 -7.54 27.91 0.02
N GLN A 89 -6.21 27.98 -0.13
CA GLN A 89 -5.35 28.99 0.52
C GLN A 89 -5.01 30.19 -0.38
N VAL A 90 -5.73 30.36 -1.50
CA VAL A 90 -5.57 31.48 -2.45
C VAL A 90 -6.80 32.38 -2.44
#